data_AF-A0A6P0PJG2-F1
#
_entry.id   AF-A0A6P0PJG2-F1
#
_cell.length_a   1.000
_cell.length_b   1.000
_cell.length_c   1.000
_cell.angle_alpha   90.00
_cell.angle_beta   90.00
_cell.angle_gamma   90.00
#
_symmetry.space_group_name_H-M   'P 1'
#
loop_
_entity.id
_entity.type
_entity.pdbx_description
1 polymer ?
#
loop_
_entity_poly.entity_id
_entity_poly.type
_entity_poly.pdbx_seq_one_letter_code
_entity_poly.pdbx_strand_id
1 'polypeptide(L)' 'TLFRTSEVYEGALEVLGEITSDQTWGWNQLSSQPVEVYMAPGNHTTMLSEPHVMVLAELLKLCYQKSSPDF' A
#
# COMPACT_ATOMS: atom_id res chain seq x y z
N THR A 1 -5.96 -4.58 -4.58
CA THR A 1 -5.51 -3.70 -3.48
C THR A 1 -4.00 -3.66 -3.43
N LEU A 2 -3.44 -2.50 -3.11
CA LEU A 2 -2.01 -2.24 -2.89
C LEU A 2 -1.83 -1.52 -1.54
N PHE A 3 -0.88 -1.95 -0.72
CA PHE A 3 -0.50 -1.26 0.52
C PHE A 3 0.82 -0.53 0.31
N ARG A 4 0.84 0.77 0.62
CA ARG A 4 2.03 1.62 0.50
C ARG A 4 2.42 2.18 1.86
N THR A 5 3.70 2.47 2.03
CA THR A 5 4.24 3.05 3.26
C THR A 5 4.03 4.56 3.27
N SER A 6 3.59 5.13 4.40
CA SER A 6 3.41 6.57 4.54
C SER A 6 4.74 7.32 4.58
N GLU A 7 5.80 6.65 5.01
CA GLU A 7 7.15 7.18 5.02
C GLU A 7 7.92 6.65 3.80
N VAL A 8 8.54 7.57 3.07
CA VAL A 8 9.45 7.27 1.96
C VAL A 8 10.80 7.86 2.33
N TYR A 9 11.86 7.06 2.29
CA TYR A 9 13.21 7.53 2.55
C TYR A 9 13.56 8.69 1.61
N GLU A 10 14.11 9.79 2.15
CA GLU A 10 14.73 10.84 1.35
C GLU A 10 15.80 10.19 0.46
N GLY A 11 15.65 10.33 -0.86
CA GLY A 11 16.50 9.69 -1.88
C GLY A 11 15.80 8.56 -2.68
N ALA A 12 14.79 7.88 -2.12
CA ALA A 12 14.02 6.91 -2.90
C ALA A 12 13.13 7.59 -3.95
N LEU A 13 12.64 8.80 -3.67
CA LEU A 13 11.86 9.60 -4.62
C LEU A 13 12.71 10.12 -5.81
N GLU A 14 14.00 10.39 -5.63
CA GLU A 14 14.90 10.84 -6.70
C GLU A 14 15.17 9.73 -7.73
N VAL A 15 15.28 8.48 -7.27
CA VAL A 15 15.44 7.31 -8.17
C VAL A 15 14.15 6.99 -8.93
N LEU A 16 12.98 7.36 -8.39
CA LEU A 16 11.67 7.02 -8.95
C LEU A 16 11.15 8.00 -10.01
N GLY A 17 11.77 9.16 -10.26
CA GLY A 17 11.38 10.05 -11.37
C GLY A 17 9.86 10.30 -11.51
N GLU A 18 9.36 10.46 -12.75
CA GLU A 18 7.94 10.72 -13.09
C GLU A 18 6.89 9.70 -12.58
N ILE A 19 7.31 8.63 -11.88
CA ILE A 19 6.44 7.58 -11.29
C ILE A 19 5.54 8.14 -10.15
N THR A 20 5.77 9.38 -9.70
CA THR A 20 5.04 9.99 -8.58
C THR A 20 3.58 10.37 -8.86
N SER A 21 3.16 10.47 -10.13
CA SER A 21 1.78 10.85 -10.47
C SER A 21 0.78 9.70 -10.31
N ASP A 22 1.20 8.48 -10.64
CA ASP A 22 0.38 7.28 -10.49
C ASP A 22 0.55 6.70 -9.07
N GLN A 23 -0.48 6.88 -8.25
CA GLN A 23 -0.50 6.35 -6.88
C GLN A 23 -0.43 4.82 -6.81
N THR A 24 -0.72 4.12 -7.91
CA THR A 24 -0.64 2.66 -8.01
C THR A 24 0.73 2.15 -8.45
N TRP A 25 1.69 3.05 -8.75
CA TRP A 25 3.04 2.69 -9.22
C TRP A 25 3.02 1.70 -10.39
N GLY A 26 2.10 1.87 -11.34
CA GLY A 26 1.96 1.03 -12.53
C GLY A 26 1.24 -0.30 -12.30
N TRP A 27 0.89 -0.66 -11.06
CA TRP A 27 0.15 -1.91 -10.80
C TRP A 27 -1.24 -1.92 -11.41
N ASN A 28 -1.85 -0.75 -11.64
CA ASN A 28 -3.11 -0.62 -12.39
C ASN A 28 -3.01 -1.13 -13.83
N GLN A 29 -1.84 -1.08 -14.47
CA GLN A 29 -1.65 -1.54 -15.86
C GLN A 29 -1.69 -3.06 -15.97
N LEU A 30 -1.48 -3.76 -14.85
CA LEU A 30 -1.44 -5.22 -14.78
C LEU A 30 -2.72 -5.83 -14.19
N SER A 31 -3.66 -5.00 -13.75
CA SER A 31 -4.91 -5.46 -13.15
C SER A 31 -6.09 -5.25 -14.08
N SER A 32 -6.99 -6.24 -14.15
CA SER A 32 -8.27 -6.10 -14.84
C SER A 32 -9.33 -5.36 -14.00
N GLN A 33 -9.01 -5.03 -12.74
CA GLN A 33 -9.89 -4.32 -11.81
C GLN A 33 -9.15 -3.10 -11.23
N PRO A 34 -9.89 -2.07 -10.76
CA PRO A 34 -9.25 -0.92 -10.12
C PRO A 34 -8.37 -1.32 -8.92
N VAL A 35 -7.15 -0.77 -8.86
CA VAL A 35 -6.23 -1.00 -7.75
C VAL A 35 -6.48 0.04 -6.66
N GLU A 36 -7.17 -0.37 -5.59
CA GLU A 36 -7.29 0.46 -4.37
C GLU A 36 -5.94 0.55 -3.64
N VAL A 37 -5.53 1.75 -3.25
CA VAL A 37 -4.27 2.01 -2.55
C VAL A 37 -4.57 2.42 -1.10
N TYR A 38 -3.94 1.75 -0.13
CA TYR A 38 -4.04 2.09 1.29
C TYR A 38 -2.67 2.42 1.87
N MET A 39 -2.61 3.43 2.73
CA MET A 39 -1.39 3.84 3.41
C MET A 39 -1.24 3.13 4.76
N ALA A 40 -0.11 2.45 4.95
CA ALA A 40 0.31 1.88 6.23
C ALA A 40 1.42 2.75 6.84
N PRO A 41 1.43 2.94 8.17
CA PRO A 41 2.45 3.73 8.85
C PRO A 41 3.83 3.08 8.79
N GLY A 42 4.87 3.88 8.98
CA GLY A 42 6.26 3.45 8.84
C GLY A 42 6.75 3.45 7.39
N ASN A 43 7.90 2.79 7.19
CA ASN A 43 8.58 2.61 5.92
C ASN A 43 8.55 1.12 5.49
N HIS A 44 9.23 0.78 4.39
CA HIS A 44 9.19 -0.56 3.80
C HIS A 44 9.61 -1.67 4.77
N THR A 45 10.50 -1.36 5.72
CA THR A 45 10.97 -2.31 6.73
C THR A 45 10.09 -2.26 7.99
N THR A 46 9.71 -1.06 8.46
CA THR A 46 9.01 -0.91 9.74
C THR A 46 7.52 -1.17 9.67
N MET A 47 6.89 -1.14 8.48
CA MET A 47 5.45 -1.41 8.33
C MET A 47 5.05 -2.84 8.73
N LEU A 48 5.99 -3.78 8.68
CA LEU A 48 5.79 -5.19 9.01
C LEU A 48 6.10 -5.53 10.47
N SER A 49 6.48 -4.54 11.28
CA SER A 49 6.81 -4.70 12.70
C SER A 49 5.90 -3.86 13.58
N GLU A 50 5.84 -4.18 14.88
CA GLU A 50 5.10 -3.36 15.83
C GLU A 50 5.69 -1.94 15.97
N PRO A 51 4.84 -0.91 16.13
CA PRO A 51 3.38 -1.00 16.24
C PRO A 51 2.64 -1.03 14.88
N HIS A 52 3.32 -0.76 13.77
CA HIS A 52 2.70 -0.51 12.46
C HIS A 52 1.99 -1.72 11.84
N VAL A 53 2.48 -2.93 12.11
CA VAL A 53 1.87 -4.17 11.61
C VAL A 53 0.42 -4.35 12.06
N MET A 54 0.04 -3.78 13.21
CA MET A 54 -1.34 -3.82 13.69
C MET A 54 -2.28 -3.07 12.75
N VAL A 55 -1.89 -1.86 12.33
CA VAL A 55 -2.66 -1.04 11.38
C VAL A 55 -2.71 -1.73 10.01
N LEU A 56 -1.60 -2.30 9.54
CA LEU A 56 -1.58 -3.06 8.29
C LEU A 56 -2.55 -4.25 8.32
N ALA A 57 -2.58 -4.98 9.45
CA ALA A 57 -3.49 -6.12 9.62
C ALA A 57 -4.97 -5.70 9.62
N GLU A 58 -5.31 -4.55 10.21
CA GLU A 58 -6.67 -3.99 10.16
C GLU A 58 -7.08 -3.61 8.74
N LEU A 59 -6.20 -2.94 7.99
CA LEU A 59 -6.44 -2.59 6.58
C LEU A 59 -6.62 -3.84 5.72
N LEU A 60 -5.83 -4.89 5.96
CA LEU A 60 -5.96 -6.18 5.27
C LEU A 60 -7.33 -6.82 5.54
N LYS A 61 -7.75 -6.88 6.81
CA LYS A 61 -9.07 -7.42 7.21
C LYS A 61 -10.21 -6.68 6.53
N LEU A 62 -10.17 -5.34 6.52
CA LEU A 62 -11.15 -4.51 5.82
C LEU A 62 -11.24 -4.87 4.34
N CYS A 63 -10.10 -5.00 3.65
CA CYS A 63 -10.06 -5.34 2.23
C CYS A 63 -10.60 -6.75 1.98
N TYR A 64 -10.25 -7.70 2.84
CA TYR A 64 -10.74 -9.07 2.76
C TYR A 64 -12.27 -9.11 2.89
N GLN A 65 -12.84 -8.48 3.91
CA GLN A 65 -14.28 -8.39 4.13
C GLN A 65 -15.01 -7.72 2.96
N LYS A 66 -14.44 -6.66 2.37
CA LYS A 66 -14.99 -6.05 1.15
C LYS A 66 -15.04 -7.01 -0.03
N SER A 67 -14.00 -7.85 -0.18
CA SER A 67 -13.89 -8.80 -1.30
C SER A 67 -14.64 -10.12 -1.08
N SER A 68 -14.94 -10.45 0.18
CA SER A 68 -15.61 -11.67 0.59
C SER A 68 -16.59 -11.35 1.73
N PRO A 69 -17.72 -10.70 1.42
CA PRO A 69 -18.68 -10.21 2.42
C PRO A 69 -19.44 -11.32 3.16
N ASP A 70 -19.30 -12.57 2.72
CA ASP A 70 -19.95 -13.74 3.29
C ASP A 70 -19.12 -14.43 4.41
N PHE A 71 -17.97 -13.84 4.81
CA PHE A 71 -17.13 -14.28 5.94
C PHE A 71 -16.89 -13.16 6.96
#